data_AF-A0A4Y3TY39-F1
#
_entry.id   AF-A0A4Y3TY39-F1
#
_cell.length_a   1.000
_cell.length_b   1.000
_cell.length_c   1.000
_cell.angle_alpha   90.00
_cell.angle_beta   90.00
_cell.angle_gamma   90.00
#
_symmetry.space_group_name_H-M   'P 1'
#
loop_
_entity.id
_entity.type
_entity.pdbx_description
1 polymer ?
#
loop_
_entity_poly.entity_id
_entity_poly.type
_entity_poly.pdbx_seq_one_letter_code
_entity_poly.pdbx_strand_id
1 'polypeptide(L)'
;MLTTVQALLNAGDIGQDAANAAERWYRDWMFAREGVADCAPAPQAESTTRHDAVSWQLVRGRASARLTDVRAALGGCGEVRLCLMMVRELSFSQMGKILFPHLSEARARLKVSAQCAMVLEQLESFYATARQRHASEKSSYKKEF
;
A
#
# COMPACT_ATOMS: atom_id res chain seq x y z
N MET A 1 11.06 6.94 0.69
CA MET A 1 10.84 5.58 0.16
C MET A 1 11.52 4.59 1.09
N LEU A 2 10.78 3.57 1.49
CA LEU A 2 11.24 2.52 2.41
C LEU A 2 12.43 1.76 1.83
N THR A 3 13.38 1.39 2.70
CA THR A 3 14.72 0.91 2.33
C THR A 3 14.69 -0.33 1.43
N THR A 4 13.71 -1.23 1.61
CA THR A 4 13.59 -2.47 0.83
C THR A 4 13.00 -2.26 -0.56
N VAL A 5 11.98 -1.41 -0.72
CA VAL A 5 11.43 -1.05 -2.04
C VAL A 5 12.48 -0.33 -2.87
N GLN A 6 13.20 0.62 -2.27
CA GLN A 6 14.29 1.31 -2.95
C GLN A 6 15.42 0.34 -3.34
N ALA A 7 15.73 -0.64 -2.51
CA ALA A 7 16.72 -1.66 -2.85
C ALA A 7 16.31 -2.49 -4.07
N LEU A 8 15.04 -2.91 -4.16
CA LEU A 8 14.52 -3.63 -5.33
C LEU A 8 14.51 -2.76 -6.58
N LEU A 9 14.13 -1.49 -6.44
CA LEU A 9 14.13 -0.54 -7.55
C LEU A 9 15.55 -0.30 -8.08
N ASN A 10 16.52 -0.12 -7.18
CA ASN A 10 17.93 0.06 -7.55
C ASN A 10 18.54 -1.19 -8.18
N ALA A 11 18.07 -2.38 -7.79
CA ALA A 11 18.49 -3.65 -8.38
C ALA A 11 17.85 -3.92 -9.75
N GLY A 12 16.81 -3.16 -10.13
CA GLY A 12 16.01 -3.40 -11.33
C GLY A 12 15.04 -4.57 -11.20
N ASP A 13 14.82 -5.09 -9.98
CA ASP A 13 13.88 -6.17 -9.69
C ASP A 13 12.42 -5.71 -9.79
N ILE A 14 12.17 -4.39 -9.72
CA ILE A 14 10.85 -3.76 -9.90
C ILE A 14 10.97 -2.45 -10.70
N GLY A 15 9.89 -2.06 -11.36
CA GLY A 15 9.76 -0.76 -12.02
C GLY A 15 9.35 0.39 -11.08
N GLN A 16 9.43 1.62 -11.59
CA GLN A 16 8.97 2.82 -10.86
C GLN A 16 7.47 2.78 -10.54
N ASP A 17 6.66 2.16 -11.41
CA ASP A 17 5.21 2.06 -11.20
C ASP A 17 4.86 1.14 -10.02
N ALA A 18 5.55 0.02 -9.86
CA ALA A 18 5.48 -0.83 -8.68
C ALA A 18 5.90 -0.07 -7.39
N ALA A 19 6.95 0.74 -7.47
CA ALA A 19 7.38 1.57 -6.34
C ALA A 19 6.32 2.63 -5.98
N ASN A 20 5.72 3.28 -6.98
CA ASN A 20 4.61 4.23 -6.80
C ASN A 20 3.35 3.56 -6.23
N ALA A 21 3.07 2.34 -6.66
CA ALA A 21 1.97 1.53 -6.14
C ALA A 21 2.17 1.19 -4.66
N ALA A 22 3.41 0.85 -4.27
CA ALA A 22 3.77 0.61 -2.88
C ALA A 22 3.51 1.86 -2.00
N GLU A 23 3.98 3.04 -2.44
CA GLU A 23 3.77 4.31 -1.75
C GLU A 23 2.27 4.62 -1.59
N ARG A 24 1.47 4.39 -2.63
CA ARG A 24 0.00 4.57 -2.57
C ARG A 24 -0.63 3.63 -1.55
N TRP A 25 -0.26 2.35 -1.55
CA TRP A 25 -0.75 1.37 -0.59
C TRP A 25 -0.38 1.74 0.85
N TYR A 26 0.85 2.20 1.08
CA TYR A 26 1.30 2.63 2.40
C TYR A 26 0.51 3.84 2.92
N ARG A 27 0.21 4.82 2.04
CA ARG A 27 -0.68 5.92 2.39
C ARG A 27 -2.09 5.44 2.76
N ASP A 28 -2.66 4.53 1.97
CA ASP A 28 -3.96 3.93 2.29
C ASP A 28 -3.92 3.21 3.65
N TRP A 29 -2.82 2.51 3.96
CA TRP A 29 -2.60 1.85 5.24
C TRP A 29 -2.57 2.84 6.41
N MET A 30 -1.79 3.93 6.29
CA MET A 30 -1.71 4.98 7.31
C MET A 30 -3.07 5.66 7.52
N PHE A 31 -3.75 6.06 6.44
CA PHE A 31 -5.07 6.70 6.53
C PHE A 31 -6.12 5.79 7.17
N ALA A 32 -6.08 4.49 6.89
CA ALA A 32 -7.03 3.54 7.45
C ALA A 32 -6.79 3.27 8.94
N ARG A 33 -5.53 3.23 9.39
CA ARG A 33 -5.17 2.71 10.73
C ARG A 33 -4.77 3.77 11.75
N GLU A 34 -3.97 4.76 11.36
CA GLU A 34 -3.50 5.76 12.32
C GLU A 34 -4.54 6.87 12.50
N GLY A 35 -5.34 7.14 11.46
CA GLY A 35 -6.10 8.39 11.42
C GLY A 35 -5.13 9.57 11.37
N VAL A 36 -5.46 10.64 10.65
CA VAL A 36 -4.73 11.89 10.85
C VAL A 36 -5.23 12.45 12.18
N ALA A 37 -4.66 11.98 13.29
CA ALA A 37 -4.83 12.61 14.59
C ALA A 37 -3.63 13.52 14.82
N ASP A 38 -3.92 14.82 14.96
CA ASP A 38 -3.20 15.75 15.83
C ASP A 38 -1.86 16.36 15.36
N CYS A 39 -1.72 16.71 14.07
CA CYS A 39 -0.69 17.66 13.61
C CYS A 39 -1.23 19.09 13.37
N ALA A 40 -2.17 19.54 14.18
CA ALA A 40 -2.47 20.96 14.31
C ALA A 40 -2.70 21.29 15.80
N PRO A 41 -2.00 22.28 16.38
CA PRO A 41 -2.45 22.85 17.64
C PRO A 41 -3.88 23.34 17.43
N ALA A 42 -4.78 22.96 18.34
CA ALA A 42 -6.20 23.22 18.26
C ALA A 42 -6.51 24.61 17.68
N PRO A 43 -7.18 24.72 16.51
CA PRO A 43 -7.86 25.95 16.18
C PRO A 43 -8.94 26.12 17.25
N GLN A 44 -8.98 27.30 17.85
CA GLN A 44 -10.04 27.70 18.76
C GLN A 44 -11.39 27.28 18.19
N ALA A 45 -12.26 26.75 19.05
CA ALA A 45 -13.55 26.20 18.69
C ALA A 45 -14.41 27.23 17.93
N GLU A 46 -14.29 27.23 16.60
CA GLU A 46 -15.24 27.83 15.70
C GLU A 46 -16.23 26.75 15.28
N SER A 47 -17.51 27.07 15.42
CA SER A 47 -18.67 26.18 15.37
C SER A 47 -19.00 25.56 14.00
N THR A 48 -18.00 25.29 13.17
CA THR A 48 -18.12 24.75 11.80
C THR A 48 -17.57 23.31 11.65
N THR A 49 -16.92 22.76 12.68
CA THR A 49 -16.13 21.50 12.65
C THR A 49 -16.92 20.20 12.41
N ARG A 50 -18.27 20.23 12.36
CA ARG A 50 -19.09 19.00 12.24
C ARG A 50 -18.98 18.34 10.85
N HIS A 51 -18.74 19.11 9.79
CA HIS A 51 -18.64 18.59 8.42
C HIS A 51 -17.28 17.92 8.11
N ASP A 52 -16.21 18.37 8.76
CA ASP A 52 -14.87 17.83 8.53
C ASP A 52 -14.74 16.43 9.12
N ALA A 53 -15.26 16.22 10.34
CA ALA A 53 -15.24 14.91 10.99
C ALA A 53 -15.89 13.81 10.14
N VAL A 54 -17.06 14.06 9.54
CA VAL A 54 -17.76 13.09 8.68
C VAL A 54 -17.00 12.84 7.38
N SER A 55 -16.46 13.90 6.77
CA SER A 55 -15.65 13.79 5.55
C SER A 55 -14.38 12.96 5.79
N TRP A 56 -13.74 13.12 6.95
CA TRP A 56 -12.59 12.31 7.37
C TRP A 56 -12.95 10.83 7.56
N GLN A 57 -14.10 10.54 8.19
CA GLN A 57 -14.58 9.17 8.33
C GLN A 57 -14.85 8.52 6.96
N LEU A 58 -15.39 9.26 6.00
CA LEU A 58 -15.62 8.77 4.65
C LEU A 58 -14.30 8.45 3.93
N VAL A 59 -13.29 9.33 4.02
CA VAL A 59 -11.97 9.11 3.41
C VAL A 59 -11.28 7.89 4.03
N ARG A 60 -11.36 7.74 5.36
CA ARG A 60 -10.85 6.57 6.09
C ARG A 60 -11.54 5.28 5.66
N GLY A 61 -12.87 5.30 5.54
CA GLY A 61 -13.65 4.17 5.07
C GLY A 61 -13.25 3.74 3.66
N ARG A 62 -13.01 4.70 2.75
CA ARG A 62 -12.52 4.43 1.40
C ARG A 62 -11.11 3.84 1.38
N ALA A 63 -10.21 4.32 2.25
CA ALA A 63 -8.87 3.76 2.39
C ALA A 63 -8.94 2.31 2.91
N SER A 64 -9.75 2.05 3.93
CA SER A 64 -9.98 0.70 4.46
C SER A 64 -10.54 -0.24 3.40
N ALA A 65 -11.53 0.20 2.61
CA ALA A 65 -12.09 -0.61 1.53
C ALA A 65 -11.02 -0.97 0.49
N ARG A 66 -10.18 -0.01 0.07
CA ARG A 66 -9.07 -0.29 -0.85
C ARG A 66 -8.08 -1.30 -0.29
N LEU A 67 -7.75 -1.24 1.01
CA LEU A 67 -6.89 -2.24 1.64
C LEU A 67 -7.52 -3.64 1.62
N THR A 68 -8.83 -3.72 1.84
CA THR A 68 -9.59 -4.98 1.72
C THR A 68 -9.53 -5.52 0.29
N ASP A 69 -9.73 -4.67 -0.71
CA ASP A 69 -9.66 -5.06 -2.13
C ASP A 69 -8.25 -5.55 -2.51
N VAL A 70 -7.21 -4.85 -2.06
CA VAL A 70 -5.80 -5.27 -2.26
C VAL A 70 -5.55 -6.61 -1.58
N ARG A 71 -6.02 -6.81 -0.34
CA ARG A 71 -5.89 -8.10 0.36
C ARG A 71 -6.64 -9.22 -0.37
N ALA A 72 -7.80 -8.94 -0.95
CA ALA A 72 -8.54 -9.91 -1.75
C ALA A 72 -7.79 -10.28 -3.04
N ALA A 73 -7.11 -9.31 -3.68
CA ALA A 73 -6.35 -9.54 -4.90
C ALA A 73 -5.00 -10.24 -4.69
N LEU A 74 -4.24 -9.84 -3.66
CA LEU A 74 -2.88 -10.35 -3.39
C LEU A 74 -2.86 -11.54 -2.41
N GLY A 75 -3.96 -11.76 -1.68
CA GLY A 75 -4.05 -12.74 -0.60
C GLY A 75 -3.33 -12.31 0.68
N GLY A 76 -3.59 -13.04 1.77
CA GLY A 76 -3.03 -12.71 3.10
C GLY A 76 -1.50 -12.78 3.15
N CYS A 77 -0.88 -13.70 2.39
CA CYS A 77 0.57 -13.79 2.26
C CYS A 77 1.19 -12.55 1.60
N GLY A 78 0.51 -11.94 0.64
CA GLY A 78 0.94 -10.69 0.01
C GLY A 78 0.83 -9.52 0.98
N GLU A 79 -0.29 -9.40 1.69
CA GLU A 79 -0.49 -8.37 2.72
C GLU A 79 0.57 -8.45 3.83
N VAL A 80 0.91 -9.65 4.31
CA VAL A 80 1.97 -9.82 5.33
C VAL A 80 3.31 -9.30 4.80
N ARG A 81 3.68 -9.58 3.54
CA ARG A 81 4.94 -9.09 2.95
C ARG A 81 4.93 -7.57 2.82
N LEU A 82 3.82 -6.97 2.38
CA LEU A 82 3.66 -5.52 2.33
C LEU A 82 3.79 -4.90 3.72
N CYS A 83 3.18 -5.47 4.75
CA CYS A 83 3.32 -4.98 6.12
C CYS A 83 4.77 -5.09 6.63
N LEU A 84 5.45 -6.21 6.38
CA LEU A 84 6.83 -6.39 6.80
C LEU A 84 7.78 -5.40 6.10
N MET A 85 7.59 -5.16 4.80
CA MET A 85 8.40 -4.20 4.03
C MET A 85 8.08 -2.74 4.37
N MET A 86 6.80 -2.38 4.39
CA MET A 86 6.38 -0.98 4.33
C MET A 86 5.98 -0.40 5.68
N VAL A 87 5.44 -1.24 6.57
CA VAL A 87 4.95 -0.79 7.88
C VAL A 87 6.00 -1.03 8.94
N ARG A 88 6.62 -2.21 8.93
CA ARG A 88 7.65 -2.60 9.91
C ARG A 88 9.07 -2.32 9.43
N GLU A 89 9.23 -1.88 8.18
CA GLU A 89 10.49 -1.49 7.54
C GLU A 89 11.62 -2.52 7.69
N LEU A 90 11.27 -3.81 7.70
CA LEU A 90 12.24 -4.87 7.93
C LEU A 90 13.11 -5.09 6.69
N SER A 91 14.40 -5.32 6.91
CA SER A 91 15.32 -5.80 5.87
C SER A 91 14.95 -7.22 5.39
N PHE A 92 15.39 -7.60 4.18
CA PHE A 92 15.17 -8.94 3.65
C PHE A 92 15.74 -10.06 4.54
N SER A 93 16.85 -9.83 5.23
CA SER A 93 17.40 -10.81 6.20
C SER A 93 16.47 -10.98 7.41
N GLN A 94 15.93 -9.88 7.97
CA GLN A 94 14.99 -9.95 9.10
C GLN A 94 13.67 -10.61 8.68
N MET A 95 13.14 -10.25 7.52
CA MET A 95 11.96 -10.89 6.93
C MET A 95 12.20 -12.39 6.67
N GLY A 96 13.39 -12.76 6.20
CA GLY A 96 13.78 -14.14 5.97
C GLY A 96 13.74 -14.99 7.25
N LYS A 97 14.20 -14.45 8.38
CA LYS A 97 14.12 -15.12 9.69
C LYS A 97 12.69 -15.34 10.16
N ILE A 98 11.77 -14.42 9.83
CA ILE A 98 10.35 -14.53 10.20
C ILE A 98 9.62 -15.53 9.29
N LEU A 99 9.81 -15.44 7.98
CA LEU A 99 9.02 -16.18 6.98
C LEU A 99 9.60 -17.57 6.68
N PHE A 100 10.91 -17.74 6.81
CA PHE A 100 11.62 -18.97 6.45
C PHE A 100 12.66 -19.36 7.52
N PRO A 101 12.25 -19.58 8.79
CA PRO A 101 13.17 -19.83 9.90
C PRO A 101 14.05 -21.09 9.72
N HIS A 102 13.62 -22.03 8.88
CA HIS A 102 14.33 -23.29 8.62
C HIS A 102 15.35 -23.21 7.46
N LEU A 103 15.39 -22.10 6.72
CA LEU A 103 16.33 -21.91 5.62
C LEU A 103 17.60 -21.20 6.11
N SER A 104 18.71 -21.42 5.41
CA SER A 104 19.91 -20.61 5.61
C SER A 104 19.62 -19.14 5.26
N GLU A 105 20.31 -18.21 5.93
CA GLU A 105 20.06 -16.78 5.77
C GLU A 105 20.11 -16.33 4.30
N ALA A 106 21.13 -16.77 3.55
CA ALA A 106 21.27 -16.44 2.13
C ALA A 106 20.07 -16.92 1.29
N ARG A 107 19.59 -18.15 1.52
CA ARG A 107 18.43 -18.70 0.79
C ARG A 107 17.13 -18.02 1.20
N ALA A 108 16.96 -17.75 2.49
CA ALA A 108 15.79 -17.03 3.02
C ALA A 108 15.71 -15.62 2.43
N ARG A 109 16.83 -14.87 2.46
CA ARG A 109 16.93 -13.52 1.91
C ARG A 109 16.57 -13.48 0.42
N LEU A 110 17.17 -14.36 -0.38
CA LEU A 110 16.90 -14.45 -1.82
C LEU A 110 15.42 -14.76 -2.11
N LYS A 111 14.85 -15.71 -1.37
CA LYS A 111 13.44 -16.08 -1.51
C LYS A 111 12.51 -14.93 -1.14
N VAL A 112 12.83 -14.20 -0.06
CA VAL A 112 12.05 -13.04 0.35
C VAL A 112 12.14 -11.92 -0.68
N SER A 113 13.33 -11.55 -1.17
CA SER A 113 13.46 -10.44 -2.12
C SER A 113 12.67 -10.72 -3.40
N ALA A 114 12.76 -11.94 -3.94
CA ALA A 114 11.99 -12.35 -5.12
C ALA A 114 10.47 -12.29 -4.88
N GLN A 115 10.00 -12.78 -3.73
CA GLN A 115 8.57 -12.72 -3.39
C GLN A 115 8.08 -11.30 -3.10
N CYS A 116 8.95 -10.43 -2.60
CA CYS A 116 8.64 -9.02 -2.40
C CYS A 116 8.49 -8.29 -3.74
N ALA A 117 9.42 -8.49 -4.68
CA ALA A 117 9.33 -7.95 -6.02
C ALA A 117 8.02 -8.38 -6.72
N MET A 118 7.72 -9.69 -6.71
CA MET A 118 6.48 -10.23 -7.27
C MET A 118 5.22 -9.59 -6.66
N VAL A 119 5.18 -9.40 -5.34
CA VAL A 119 4.03 -8.77 -4.67
C VAL A 119 3.88 -7.30 -5.08
N LEU A 120 4.97 -6.58 -5.28
CA LEU A 120 4.94 -5.18 -5.72
C LEU A 120 4.45 -5.04 -7.17
N GLU A 121 4.83 -5.96 -8.06
CA GLU A 121 4.30 -6.02 -9.43
C GLU A 121 2.80 -6.36 -9.45
N GLN A 122 2.36 -7.30 -8.60
CA GLN A 122 0.93 -7.60 -8.44
C GLN A 122 0.14 -6.38 -7.93
N LEU A 123 0.72 -5.63 -7.00
CA LEU A 123 0.14 -4.39 -6.48
C LEU A 123 0.03 -3.31 -7.57
N GLU A 124 1.06 -3.18 -8.41
CA GLU A 124 1.03 -2.31 -9.58
C GLU A 124 -0.13 -2.67 -10.52
N SER A 125 -0.22 -3.95 -10.89
CA SER A 125 -1.25 -4.48 -11.79
C SER A 125 -2.66 -4.24 -11.24
N PHE A 126 -2.84 -4.40 -9.92
CA PHE A 126 -4.09 -4.08 -9.25
C PHE A 126 -4.48 -2.60 -9.44
N TYR A 127 -3.57 -1.67 -9.14
CA TYR A 127 -3.88 -0.24 -9.30
C TYR A 127 -4.01 0.20 -10.76
N ALA A 128 -3.26 -0.40 -11.69
CA ALA A 128 -3.40 -0.16 -13.12
C ALA A 128 -4.79 -0.58 -13.61
N THR A 129 -5.25 -1.77 -13.23
CA THR A 129 -6.59 -2.28 -13.55
C THR A 129 -7.68 -1.38 -12.97
N ALA A 130 -7.53 -0.95 -11.72
CA ALA A 130 -8.49 -0.02 -11.09
C ALA A 130 -8.58 1.32 -11.85
N ARG A 131 -7.44 1.88 -12.28
CA ARG A 131 -7.42 3.12 -13.10
C ARG A 131 -8.13 2.94 -14.44
N GLN A 132 -7.90 1.82 -15.12
CA GLN A 132 -8.54 1.53 -16.41
C GLN A 132 -10.06 1.43 -16.29
N ARG A 133 -10.57 0.74 -15.25
CA ARG A 133 -12.02 0.65 -14.97
C ARG A 133 -12.66 2.03 -14.79
N HIS A 134 -12.03 2.88 -13.98
CA HIS A 134 -12.51 4.26 -13.79
C HIS A 134 -12.45 5.11 -15.05
N ALA A 135 -11.47 4.89 -15.93
CA ALA A 135 -11.39 5.59 -17.21
C ALA A 135 -12.50 5.14 -18.17
N SER A 136 -12.81 3.84 -18.22
CA SER A 136 -13.91 3.31 -19.04
C SER A 136 -15.28 3.82 -18.58
N GLU A 137 -15.52 3.88 -17.26
CA GLU A 137 -16.77 4.42 -16.70
C GLU A 137 -16.99 5.88 -17.13
N LYS A 138 -15.97 6.73 -16.98
CA LYS A 138 -16.04 8.15 -17.39
C LYS A 138 -16.27 8.34 -18.89
N SER A 139 -15.70 7.47 -19.72
CA SER A 139 -15.90 7.49 -21.17
C SER A 139 -17.33 7.13 -21.55
N SER A 140 -17.98 6.22 -20.82
CA SER A 140 -19.39 5.86 -21.02
C SER A 140 -20.31 7.05 -20.76
N TYR A 141 -20.14 7.75 -19.63
CA TYR A 141 -20.94 8.92 -19.28
C TYR A 141 -20.81 10.08 -20.27
N LYS A 142 -19.66 10.23 -20.94
CA LYS A 142 -19.44 11.32 -21.92
C LYS A 142 -20.06 11.03 -23.29
N LYS A 143 -20.51 9.80 -23.56
CA LYS A 143 -21.18 9.44 -24.83
C LYS A 143 -22.70 9.52 -24.75
N GLU A 144 -23.26 9.66 -23.55
CA GLU A 144 -24.70 9.74 -23.30
C GLU A 144 -25.22 11.19 -23.17
N PHE A 145 -24.33 12.17 -23.35
CA PHE A 145 -24.60 13.61 -23.44
C PHE A 145 -23.93 14.18 -24.70
#